data_AF-A0A4Y8SD51-F1
#
_entry.id   AF-A0A4Y8SD51-F1
#
_cell.length_a   1.000
_cell.length_b   1.000
_cell.length_c   1.000
_cell.angle_alpha   90.00
_cell.angle_beta   90.00
_cell.angle_gamma   90.00
#
_symmetry.space_group_name_H-M   'P 1'
#
loop_
_entity.id
_entity.type
_entity.pdbx_description
1 polymer ?
#
loop_
_entity_poly.entity_id
_entity_poly.type
_entity_poly.pdbx_seq_one_letter_code
_entity_poly.pdbx_strand_id
1 'polypeptide(L)'
;MNTERLAKYWSYAHKTLLISIIVASAFSYFFGAGVFVYFLLLNLRDYYHFDARLFEINRLKSRGLTEEDAENIRFVKKWEQTRIEGKISYCLFDGGVIQGGIIAVFLCLMAIGIYGVQKLFAQPSYMFIVTGGAYLFSGLIASLFYRYLWKQNEKRFRRLTQFEHLIS
;
A
#
# COMPACT_ATOMS: atom_id res chain seq x y z
N MET A 1 4.37 -13.33 -27.73
CA MET A 1 5.10 -12.85 -26.54
C MET A 1 6.43 -12.30 -27.02
N ASN A 2 6.72 -11.01 -26.80
CA ASN A 2 7.88 -10.35 -27.39
C ASN A 2 9.16 -10.73 -26.62
N THR A 3 10.02 -11.55 -27.21
CA THR A 3 11.21 -12.16 -26.56
C THR A 3 12.23 -11.12 -26.12
N GLU A 4 12.36 -10.02 -26.88
CA GLU A 4 13.23 -8.89 -26.53
C GLU A 4 12.77 -8.15 -25.26
N ARG A 5 11.45 -7.96 -25.12
CA ARG A 5 10.85 -7.33 -23.94
C ARG A 5 11.08 -8.16 -22.68
N LEU A 6 10.97 -9.49 -22.81
CA LEU A 6 11.25 -10.41 -21.70
C LEU A 6 12.71 -10.39 -21.28
N ALA A 7 13.64 -10.40 -22.25
CA ALA A 7 15.07 -10.33 -21.94
C ALA A 7 15.44 -9.05 -21.18
N LYS A 8 14.87 -7.91 -21.61
CA LYS A 8 15.10 -6.60 -20.97
C LYS A 8 14.45 -6.48 -19.58
N TYR A 9 13.26 -7.06 -19.39
CA TYR A 9 12.63 -7.15 -18.08
C TYR A 9 13.45 -8.04 -17.14
N TRP A 10 13.90 -9.20 -17.62
CA TRP A 10 14.71 -10.14 -16.85
C TRP A 10 16.02 -9.53 -16.37
N SER A 11 16.75 -8.81 -17.24
CA SER A 11 17.99 -8.15 -16.83
C SER A 11 17.77 -7.14 -15.69
N TYR A 12 16.63 -6.46 -15.66
CA TYR A 12 16.27 -5.49 -14.62
C TYR A 12 15.74 -6.13 -13.34
N ALA A 13 14.90 -7.15 -13.47
CA ALA A 13 14.09 -7.67 -12.36
C ALA A 13 14.60 -8.99 -11.76
N HIS A 14 15.58 -9.69 -12.37
CA HIS A 14 15.97 -11.05 -11.96
C HIS A 14 16.33 -11.18 -10.47
N LYS A 15 17.09 -10.23 -9.90
CA LYS A 15 17.45 -10.27 -8.46
C LYS A 15 16.22 -10.16 -7.58
N THR A 16 15.35 -9.20 -7.89
CA THR A 16 14.11 -8.95 -7.17
C THR A 16 13.17 -10.14 -7.30
N LEU A 17 13.01 -10.68 -8.51
CA LEU A 17 12.21 -11.86 -8.80
C LEU A 17 12.67 -13.08 -8.00
N LEU A 18 13.98 -13.37 -7.99
CA LEU A 18 14.53 -14.50 -7.23
C LEU A 18 14.26 -14.38 -5.73
N ILE A 19 14.54 -13.22 -5.14
CA ILE A 19 14.25 -12.96 -3.72
C ILE A 19 12.74 -13.12 -3.46
N SER A 20 11.93 -12.55 -4.33
CA SER A 20 10.48 -12.54 -4.20
C SER A 20 9.90 -13.97 -4.27
N ILE A 21 10.41 -14.84 -5.15
CA ILE A 21 10.02 -16.26 -5.26
C ILE A 21 10.42 -17.05 -4.01
N ILE A 22 11.61 -16.82 -3.47
CA ILE A 22 12.08 -17.48 -2.25
C ILE A 22 11.17 -17.10 -1.07
N VAL A 23 10.86 -15.81 -0.91
CA VAL A 23 9.98 -15.31 0.14
C VAL A 23 8.55 -15.86 -0.03
N ALA A 24 8.02 -15.85 -1.24
CA ALA A 24 6.69 -16.38 -1.54
C ALA A 24 6.59 -17.88 -1.25
N SER A 25 7.63 -18.65 -1.58
CA SER A 25 7.68 -20.09 -1.32
C SER A 25 7.72 -20.37 0.19
N ALA A 26 8.56 -19.65 0.94
CA ALA A 26 8.62 -19.75 2.39
C ALA A 26 7.28 -19.39 3.05
N PHE A 27 6.62 -18.33 2.61
CA PHE A 27 5.30 -17.93 3.12
C PHE A 27 4.20 -18.92 2.72
N SER A 28 4.24 -19.47 1.51
CA SER A 28 3.23 -20.45 1.05
C SER A 28 3.23 -21.74 1.87
N TYR A 29 4.36 -22.11 2.48
CA TYR A 29 4.45 -23.23 3.41
C TYR A 29 3.59 -23.01 4.67
N PHE A 30 3.51 -21.78 5.18
CA PHE A 30 2.76 -21.45 6.39
C PHE A 30 1.31 -21.03 6.11
N PHE A 31 1.05 -20.40 4.96
CA PHE A 31 -0.23 -19.74 4.66
C PHE A 31 -0.98 -20.35 3.46
N GLY A 32 -0.44 -21.42 2.87
CA GLY A 32 -1.05 -22.16 1.77
C GLY A 32 -0.75 -21.59 0.37
N ALA A 33 -1.17 -22.35 -0.65
CA ALA A 33 -0.88 -22.07 -2.06
C ALA A 33 -1.48 -20.75 -2.59
N GLY A 34 -2.52 -20.22 -1.93
CA GLY A 34 -3.13 -18.94 -2.29
C GLY A 34 -2.16 -17.75 -2.22
N VAL A 35 -1.21 -17.77 -1.26
CA VAL A 35 -0.18 -16.73 -1.15
C VAL A 35 0.77 -16.77 -2.34
N PHE A 36 1.13 -17.98 -2.80
CA PHE A 36 1.98 -18.14 -3.97
C PHE A 36 1.30 -17.63 -5.25
N VAL A 37 0.02 -17.93 -5.43
CA VAL A 37 -0.78 -17.43 -6.57
C VAL A 37 -0.91 -15.91 -6.54
N TYR A 38 -1.22 -15.32 -5.38
CA TYR A 38 -1.26 -13.86 -5.20
C TYR A 38 0.08 -13.22 -5.58
N PHE A 39 1.17 -13.86 -5.19
CA PHE A 39 2.52 -13.38 -5.48
C PHE A 39 2.87 -13.45 -6.98
N LEU A 40 2.45 -14.51 -7.68
CA LEU A 40 2.57 -14.60 -9.14
C LEU A 40 1.79 -13.48 -9.83
N LEU A 41 0.57 -13.18 -9.37
CA LEU A 41 -0.24 -12.09 -9.92
C LEU A 41 0.41 -10.72 -9.76
N LEU A 42 1.08 -10.46 -8.62
CA LEU A 42 1.83 -9.22 -8.41
C LEU A 42 3.00 -9.07 -9.40
N ASN A 43 3.76 -10.14 -9.62
CA ASN A 43 4.87 -10.11 -10.59
C ASN A 43 4.39 -9.95 -12.03
N LEU A 44 3.26 -10.58 -12.38
CA LEU A 44 2.58 -10.37 -13.66
C LEU A 44 2.18 -8.91 -13.86
N ARG A 45 1.57 -8.30 -12.83
CA ARG A 45 1.23 -6.86 -12.86
C ARG A 45 2.46 -5.99 -13.10
N ASP A 46 3.57 -6.27 -12.43
CA ASP A 46 4.82 -5.53 -12.61
C ASP A 46 5.39 -5.67 -14.03
N TYR A 47 5.32 -6.85 -14.64
CA TYR A 47 5.71 -7.05 -16.04
C TYR A 47 4.84 -6.24 -17.01
N TYR A 48 3.52 -6.21 -16.77
CA TYR A 48 2.60 -5.43 -17.61
C TYR A 48 2.88 -3.92 -17.55
N HIS A 49 3.23 -3.39 -16.38
CA HIS A 49 3.54 -1.97 -16.19
C HIS A 49 5.01 -1.60 -16.40
N PHE A 50 5.86 -2.55 -16.80
CA PHE A 50 7.31 -2.33 -16.95
C PHE A 50 7.65 -1.18 -17.90
N ASP A 51 7.01 -1.13 -19.08
CA ASP A 51 7.29 -0.10 -20.08
C ASP A 51 6.91 1.30 -19.59
N ALA A 52 5.79 1.41 -18.87
CA ALA A 52 5.35 2.67 -18.25
C ALA A 52 6.35 3.13 -17.17
N ARG A 53 6.86 2.19 -16.36
CA ARG A 53 7.89 2.47 -15.35
C ARG A 53 9.20 2.92 -15.99
N LEU A 54 9.62 2.25 -17.07
CA LEU A 54 10.85 2.59 -17.80
C LEU A 54 10.75 3.96 -18.48
N PHE A 55 9.59 4.27 -19.06
CA PHE A 55 9.29 5.59 -19.61
C PHE A 55 9.35 6.67 -18.54
N GLU A 56 8.79 6.42 -17.37
CA GLU A 56 8.81 7.35 -16.24
C GLU A 56 10.23 7.60 -15.73
N ILE A 57 11.04 6.54 -15.56
CA ILE A 57 12.46 6.65 -15.18
C ILE A 57 13.24 7.46 -16.23
N ASN A 58 13.06 7.18 -17.52
CA ASN A 58 13.75 7.91 -18.59
C ASN A 58 13.30 9.38 -18.66
N ARG A 59 12.01 9.64 -18.43
CA ARG A 59 11.47 11.01 -18.34
C ARG A 59 12.06 11.78 -17.17
N LEU A 60 12.28 11.14 -16.02
CA LEU A 60 12.94 11.75 -14.87
C LEU A 60 14.42 12.03 -15.16
N LYS A 61 15.14 11.06 -15.74
CA LYS A 61 16.53 11.22 -16.17
C LYS A 61 16.70 12.34 -17.20
N SER A 62 15.79 12.48 -18.16
CA SER A 62 15.84 13.57 -19.15
C SER A 62 15.69 14.97 -18.54
N ARG A 63 15.20 15.05 -17.30
CA ARG A 63 15.05 16.29 -16.53
C ARG A 63 16.15 16.47 -15.48
N GLY A 64 17.15 15.58 -15.47
CA GLY A 64 18.22 15.57 -14.45
C GLY A 64 17.75 15.18 -13.05
N LEU A 65 16.52 14.66 -12.91
CA LEU A 65 15.94 14.30 -11.62
C LEU A 65 16.29 12.87 -11.27
N THR A 66 16.66 12.63 -10.01
CA THR A 66 16.74 11.27 -9.48
C THR A 66 15.33 10.71 -9.20
N GLU A 67 15.23 9.39 -9.03
CA GLU A 67 13.96 8.77 -8.61
C GLU A 67 13.52 9.30 -7.23
N GLU A 68 14.47 9.55 -6.33
CA GLU A 68 14.21 10.13 -5.01
C GLU A 68 13.65 11.56 -5.11
N ASP A 69 14.21 12.40 -6.00
CA ASP A 69 13.69 13.76 -6.23
C ASP A 69 12.26 13.71 -6.76
N ALA A 70 11.97 12.78 -7.66
CA ALA A 70 10.62 12.60 -8.21
C ALA A 70 9.62 12.19 -7.14
N GLU A 71 10.01 11.28 -6.24
CA GLU A 71 9.18 10.88 -5.11
C GLU A 71 8.98 12.03 -4.12
N ASN A 72 10.02 12.81 -3.84
CA ASN A 72 9.94 13.98 -2.96
C ASN A 72 9.00 15.05 -3.55
N ILE A 73 9.08 15.34 -4.84
CA ILE A 73 8.17 16.28 -5.53
C ILE A 73 6.72 15.76 -5.48
N ARG A 74 6.49 14.46 -5.76
CA ARG A 74 5.14 13.87 -5.66
C ARG A 74 4.60 13.94 -4.25
N PHE A 75 5.46 13.64 -3.26
CA PHE A 75 5.11 13.73 -1.86
C PHE A 75 4.71 15.15 -1.48
N VAL A 76 5.51 16.17 -1.81
CA VAL A 76 5.22 17.58 -1.49
C VAL A 76 3.88 18.00 -2.09
N LYS A 77 3.68 17.76 -3.39
CA LYS A 77 2.42 18.13 -4.08
C LYS A 77 1.19 17.43 -3.48
N LYS A 78 1.28 16.12 -3.25
CA LYS A 78 0.18 15.35 -2.67
C LYS A 78 -0.09 15.78 -1.23
N TRP A 79 0.96 15.95 -0.44
CA TRP A 79 0.86 16.33 0.96
C TRP A 79 0.30 17.73 1.13
N GLU A 80 0.66 18.67 0.26
CA GLU A 80 0.07 20.01 0.24
C GLU A 80 -1.45 19.96 0.03
N GLN A 81 -1.92 19.17 -0.94
CA GLN A 81 -3.36 18.95 -1.15
C GLN A 81 -4.02 18.33 0.09
N THR A 82 -3.43 17.26 0.65
CA THR A 82 -3.94 16.61 1.87
C THR A 82 -3.95 17.56 3.08
N ARG A 83 -3.02 18.51 3.16
CA ARG A 83 -2.99 19.54 4.22
C ARG A 83 -4.15 20.51 4.10
N ILE A 84 -4.51 20.90 2.88
CA ILE A 84 -5.66 21.78 2.60
C ILE A 84 -6.97 21.08 3.01
N GLU A 85 -7.12 19.79 2.72
CA GLU A 85 -8.27 18.98 3.13
C GLU A 85 -8.36 18.80 4.65
N GLY A 86 -7.23 18.91 5.34
CA GLY A 86 -7.14 19.06 6.79
C GLY A 86 -6.91 17.76 7.54
N LYS A 87 -6.31 17.90 8.73
CA LYS A 87 -5.87 16.79 9.59
C LYS A 87 -7.00 15.85 9.99
N ILE A 88 -8.18 16.40 10.28
CA ILE A 88 -9.33 15.60 10.71
C ILE A 88 -9.80 14.72 9.56
N SER A 89 -9.87 15.29 8.35
CA SER A 89 -10.24 14.55 7.15
C SER A 89 -9.32 13.35 6.93
N TYR A 90 -8.02 13.61 6.91
CA TYR A 90 -6.99 12.58 6.76
C TYR A 90 -7.03 11.49 7.85
N CYS A 91 -7.22 11.88 9.13
CA CYS A 91 -7.18 10.90 10.21
C CYS A 91 -8.47 10.08 10.33
N LEU A 92 -9.64 10.68 10.06
CA LEU A 92 -10.93 10.02 10.25
C LEU A 92 -11.43 9.35 8.96
N PHE A 93 -11.39 10.04 7.83
CA PHE A 93 -11.90 9.50 6.58
C PHE A 93 -10.88 8.56 5.93
N ASP A 94 -9.66 9.03 5.63
CA ASP A 94 -8.66 8.15 4.99
C ASP A 94 -8.20 7.04 5.95
N GLY A 95 -7.87 7.42 7.18
CA GLY A 95 -7.46 6.46 8.21
C GLY A 95 -8.63 5.62 8.74
N GLY A 96 -9.57 6.26 9.45
CA GLY A 96 -10.60 5.55 10.19
C GLY A 96 -11.62 4.81 9.32
N VAL A 97 -12.17 5.47 8.30
CA VAL A 97 -13.25 4.92 7.47
C VAL A 97 -12.68 4.01 6.38
N ILE A 98 -11.77 4.53 5.55
CA ILE A 98 -11.26 3.78 4.39
C ILE A 98 -10.32 2.67 4.84
N GLN A 99 -9.21 3.00 5.52
CA GLN A 99 -8.26 1.97 5.94
C GLN A 99 -8.79 1.08 7.06
N GLY A 100 -9.52 1.64 8.01
CA GLY A 100 -10.24 0.85 9.01
C GLY A 100 -11.19 -0.15 8.35
N GLY A 101 -11.98 0.28 7.36
CA GLY A 101 -12.84 -0.61 6.58
C GLY A 101 -12.10 -1.75 5.89
N ILE A 102 -10.96 -1.47 5.26
CA ILE A 102 -10.12 -2.49 4.63
C ILE A 102 -9.65 -3.52 5.68
N ILE A 103 -9.13 -3.06 6.81
CA ILE A 103 -8.67 -3.95 7.90
C ILE A 103 -9.84 -4.75 8.47
N ALA A 104 -11.02 -4.14 8.63
CA ALA A 104 -12.23 -4.78 9.13
C ALA A 104 -12.66 -5.96 8.24
N VAL A 105 -12.56 -5.80 6.91
CA VAL A 105 -12.85 -6.88 5.97
C VAL A 105 -11.92 -8.07 6.20
N PHE A 106 -10.61 -7.84 6.35
CA PHE A 106 -9.65 -8.91 6.65
C PHE A 106 -9.93 -9.59 7.99
N LEU A 107 -10.27 -8.82 9.03
CA LEU A 107 -10.65 -9.36 10.33
C LEU A 107 -11.92 -10.22 10.26
N CYS A 108 -12.91 -9.80 9.46
CA CYS A 108 -14.13 -10.60 9.23
C CYS A 108 -13.81 -11.90 8.48
N LEU A 109 -12.97 -11.85 7.45
CA LEU A 109 -12.54 -13.05 6.72
C LEU A 109 -11.77 -14.02 7.61
N MET A 110 -10.89 -13.52 8.47
CA MET A 110 -10.20 -14.34 9.47
C MET A 110 -11.18 -14.97 10.46
N ALA A 111 -12.15 -14.20 10.96
CA ALA A 111 -13.18 -14.74 11.86
C ALA A 111 -13.98 -15.87 11.19
N ILE A 112 -14.32 -15.73 9.90
CA ILE A 112 -14.97 -16.78 9.11
C ILE A 112 -14.09 -18.04 9.02
N GLY A 113 -12.79 -17.87 8.78
CA GLY A 113 -11.85 -19.00 8.72
C GLY A 113 -11.68 -19.74 10.05
N ILE A 114 -11.73 -19.03 11.19
CA ILE A 114 -11.53 -19.60 12.52
C ILE A 114 -12.81 -20.23 13.09
N TYR A 115 -13.93 -19.52 13.02
CA TYR A 115 -15.18 -19.94 13.67
C TYR A 115 -16.12 -20.70 12.74
N GLY A 116 -15.90 -20.60 11.43
CA GLY A 116 -16.76 -21.16 10.40
C GLY A 116 -18.03 -20.32 10.15
N VAL A 117 -18.51 -20.34 8.91
CA VAL A 117 -19.70 -19.57 8.47
C VAL A 117 -20.93 -19.95 9.30
N GLN A 118 -21.13 -21.24 9.59
CA GLN A 118 -22.34 -21.71 10.28
C GLN A 118 -22.51 -21.11 11.69
N LYS A 119 -21.42 -20.94 12.45
CA LYS A 119 -21.48 -20.36 13.80
C LYS A 119 -21.69 -18.85 13.79
N LEU A 120 -21.07 -18.16 12.83
CA LEU A 120 -21.19 -16.70 12.69
C LEU A 120 -22.58 -16.27 12.24
N PHE A 121 -23.23 -17.06 11.38
CA PHE A 121 -24.57 -16.79 10.87
C PHE A 121 -25.68 -17.46 11.70
N ALA A 122 -25.34 -18.16 12.78
CA ALA A 122 -26.32 -18.81 13.65
C ALA A 122 -27.23 -17.80 14.37
N GLN A 123 -26.71 -16.60 14.67
CA GLN A 123 -27.49 -15.51 15.22
C GLN A 123 -27.07 -14.19 14.57
N PRO A 124 -28.02 -13.34 14.15
CA PRO A 124 -27.72 -12.03 13.59
C PRO A 124 -26.87 -11.15 14.53
N SER A 125 -27.07 -11.29 15.84
CA SER A 125 -26.29 -10.58 16.87
C SER A 125 -24.78 -10.82 16.75
N TYR A 126 -24.34 -12.05 16.50
CA TYR A 126 -22.93 -12.38 16.34
C TYR A 126 -22.32 -11.78 15.08
N MET A 127 -23.11 -11.71 14.00
CA MET A 127 -22.67 -11.02 12.78
C MET A 127 -22.43 -9.53 13.04
N PHE A 128 -23.35 -8.85 13.72
CA PHE A 128 -23.20 -7.43 14.04
C PHE A 128 -22.04 -7.17 15.01
N ILE A 129 -21.84 -8.03 16.00
CA ILE A 129 -20.72 -7.90 16.94
C ILE A 129 -19.39 -8.05 16.20
N VAL A 130 -19.29 -9.04 15.30
CA VAL A 130 -18.05 -9.30 14.56
C VAL A 130 -17.80 -8.21 13.53
N THR A 131 -18.76 -7.89 12.67
CA THR A 131 -18.58 -6.90 11.62
C THR A 131 -18.52 -5.47 12.17
N GLY A 132 -19.46 -5.09 13.04
CA GLY A 132 -19.50 -3.77 13.65
C GLY A 132 -18.34 -3.55 14.62
N GLY A 133 -18.03 -4.55 15.45
CA GLY A 133 -16.89 -4.50 16.36
C GLY A 133 -15.55 -4.42 15.61
N ALA A 134 -15.36 -5.25 14.57
CA ALA A 134 -14.16 -5.19 13.75
C ALA A 134 -14.01 -3.83 13.06
N TYR A 135 -15.09 -3.27 12.52
CA TYR A 135 -15.07 -1.96 11.86
C TYR A 135 -14.73 -0.83 12.83
N LEU A 136 -15.37 -0.76 13.99
CA LEU A 136 -15.07 0.27 15.00
C LEU A 136 -13.65 0.15 15.55
N PHE A 137 -13.23 -1.07 15.88
CA PHE A 137 -11.90 -1.31 16.45
C PHE A 137 -10.78 -0.99 15.45
N SER A 138 -10.89 -1.50 14.22
CA SER A 138 -9.92 -1.22 13.16
C SER A 138 -9.92 0.25 12.75
N GLY A 139 -11.08 0.92 12.70
CA GLY A 139 -11.17 2.35 12.45
C GLY A 139 -10.49 3.19 13.51
N LEU A 140 -10.62 2.84 14.79
CA LEU A 140 -9.89 3.51 15.88
C LEU A 140 -8.38 3.34 15.74
N ILE A 141 -7.91 2.11 15.51
CA ILE A 141 -6.47 1.83 15.33
C ILE A 141 -5.92 2.57 14.11
N ALA A 142 -6.60 2.47 12.97
CA ALA A 142 -6.18 3.12 11.74
C ALA A 142 -6.16 4.65 11.90
N SER A 143 -7.15 5.24 12.58
CA SER A 143 -7.15 6.68 12.86
C SER A 143 -5.97 7.11 13.74
N LEU A 144 -5.65 6.35 14.79
CA LEU A 144 -4.48 6.61 15.64
C LEU A 144 -3.17 6.51 14.85
N PHE A 145 -3.05 5.50 13.99
CA PHE A 145 -1.90 5.35 13.12
C PHE A 145 -1.77 6.52 12.13
N TYR A 146 -2.86 6.96 11.52
CA TYR A 146 -2.86 8.11 10.61
C TYR A 146 -2.56 9.43 11.33
N ARG A 147 -2.94 9.59 12.59
CA ARG A 147 -2.49 10.73 13.42
C ARG A 147 -0.98 10.74 13.61
N TYR A 148 -0.35 9.57 13.76
CA TYR A 148 1.10 9.46 13.85
C TYR A 148 1.77 9.77 12.50
N LEU A 149 1.26 9.18 11.41
CA LEU A 149 1.73 9.46 10.05
C LEU A 149 1.63 10.94 9.69
N TRP A 150 0.56 11.62 10.10
CA TRP A 150 0.41 13.06 9.90
C TRP A 150 1.61 13.83 10.46
N LYS A 151 2.03 13.52 11.70
CA LYS A 151 3.19 14.18 12.32
C LYS A 151 4.48 13.88 11.58
N GLN A 152 4.68 12.66 11.11
CA GLN A 152 5.87 12.27 10.35
C GLN A 152 5.92 12.96 8.98
N ASN A 153 4.80 12.95 8.26
CA ASN A 153 4.69 13.59 6.96
C ASN A 153 4.87 15.10 7.06
N GLU A 154 4.33 15.75 8.10
CA GLU A 154 4.54 17.18 8.31
C GLU A 154 6.00 17.53 8.63
N LYS A 155 6.72 16.64 9.33
CA LYS A 155 8.18 16.78 9.52
C LYS A 155 8.94 16.58 8.20
N ARG A 156 8.55 15.61 7.38
CA ARG A 156 9.15 15.39 6.06
C ARG A 156 8.90 16.58 5.13
N PHE A 157 7.68 17.09 5.08
CA PHE A 157 7.29 18.24 4.27
C PHE A 157 8.11 19.46 4.63
N ARG A 158 8.16 19.85 5.91
CA ARG A 158 8.97 20.99 6.35
C ARG A 158 10.45 20.85 5.99
N ARG A 159 11.04 19.66 6.11
CA ARG A 159 12.43 19.43 5.71
C ARG A 159 12.65 19.62 4.21
N LEU A 160 11.71 19.18 3.37
CA LEU A 160 11.83 19.29 1.92
C LEU A 160 11.56 20.71 1.42
N THR A 161 10.68 21.47 2.07
CA THR A 161 10.32 22.84 1.67
C THR A 161 11.16 23.93 2.35
N GLN A 162 11.85 23.64 3.46
CA GLN A 162 12.72 24.63 4.14
C GLN A 162 13.90 25.10 3.28
N PHE A 163 14.37 24.28 2.34
CA PHE A 163 15.45 24.67 1.43
C PHE A 163 14.99 25.57 0.27
N GLU A 164 13.70 25.59 -0.04
CA GLU A 164 13.13 26.43 -1.11
C GLU A 164 13.18 27.92 -0.75
N HIS A 165 13.11 28.27 0.54
CA HIS A 165 13.22 29.65 1.03
C HIS A 165 14.65 30.21 1.08
N LEU A 166 15.69 29.39 0.81
CA LEU A 166 17.09 29.84 0.78
C LEU A 166 17.59 30.12 -0.65
N ILE A 167 16.75 29.92 -1.67
CA ILE A 167 17.08 30.09 -3.09
C ILE A 167 16.26 31.24 -3.73
N SER A 168 15.33 31.85 -2.97
CA SER A 168 14.64 33.10 -3.34
C SER A 168 15.39 34.33 -2.85
#